data_AF-A0A355FM63-F1
#
_entry.id   AF-A0A355FM63-F1
#
_cell.length_a   1.000
_cell.length_b   1.000
_cell.length_c   1.000
_cell.angle_alpha   90.00
_cell.angle_beta   90.00
_cell.angle_gamma   90.00
#
_symmetry.space_group_name_H-M   'P 1'
#
loop_
_entity.id
_entity.type
_entity.pdbx_description
1 polymer ?
#
loop_
_entity_poly.entity_id
_entity_poly.type
_entity_poly.pdbx_seq_one_letter_code
_entity_poly.pdbx_strand_id
1 'polypeptide(L)'
;MSTATVDEALRLEFDQRQALLADELRLRRRLLEMKIDNQVKQKQNQNDYRIKQSLEEKSRQQAAALADFQQQKEKEYSSKLATLYFQLELPELALDERTRLLTEITALKQELAESINQKSAALKLEEEQFATAQRQAATAELAAYRKKLEIEGEAEFRREQQELRAEFSVE
;
A
#
# COMPACT_ATOMS: atom_id res chain seq x y z
N MET A 1 60.95 -32.66 -23.71
CA MET A 1 59.78 -32.96 -22.85
C MET A 1 58.90 -33.95 -23.58
N SER A 2 58.33 -34.91 -22.85
CA SER A 2 57.46 -35.95 -23.44
C SER A 2 56.16 -35.31 -23.95
N THR A 3 55.62 -35.78 -25.07
CA THR A 3 54.30 -35.37 -25.56
C THR A 3 53.21 -35.57 -24.48
N ALA A 4 53.36 -36.61 -23.64
CA ALA A 4 52.44 -36.88 -22.52
C ALA A 4 52.41 -35.76 -21.46
N THR A 5 53.55 -35.10 -21.18
CA THR A 5 53.60 -33.98 -20.22
C THR A 5 53.00 -32.68 -20.77
N VAL A 6 52.95 -32.53 -22.10
CA VAL A 6 52.31 -31.39 -22.76
C VAL A 6 50.79 -31.60 -22.82
N ASP A 7 50.34 -32.82 -23.12
CA ASP A 7 48.91 -33.18 -23.11
C ASP A 7 48.27 -33.05 -21.72
N GLU A 8 49.00 -33.43 -20.66
CA GLU A 8 48.52 -33.32 -19.28
C GLU A 8 48.41 -31.85 -18.81
N ALA A 9 49.35 -31.00 -19.22
CA ALA A 9 49.32 -29.57 -18.93
C ALA A 9 48.16 -28.86 -19.65
N LEU A 10 47.93 -29.16 -20.93
CA LEU A 10 46.82 -28.61 -21.71
C LEU A 10 45.45 -29.01 -21.14
N ARG A 11 45.34 -30.25 -20.66
CA ARG A 11 44.12 -30.74 -20.01
C ARG A 11 43.85 -30.02 -18.69
N LEU A 12 44.87 -29.82 -17.87
CA LEU A 12 44.77 -29.07 -16.63
C LEU A 12 44.32 -27.62 -16.87
N GLU A 13 44.89 -26.96 -17.88
CA GLU A 13 44.53 -25.60 -18.26
C GLU A 13 43.07 -25.50 -18.74
N PHE A 14 42.62 -26.44 -19.57
CA PHE A 14 41.24 -26.52 -20.01
C PHE A 14 40.26 -26.69 -18.83
N ASP A 15 40.56 -27.59 -17.89
CA ASP A 15 39.72 -27.82 -16.71
C ASP A 15 39.67 -26.58 -15.81
N GLN A 16 40.79 -25.86 -15.66
CA GLN A 16 40.84 -24.60 -14.91
C GLN A 16 39.99 -23.50 -15.58
N ARG A 17 40.05 -23.37 -16.91
CA ARG A 17 39.22 -22.41 -17.65
C ARG A 17 37.73 -22.73 -17.56
N GLN A 18 37.37 -24.01 -17.64
CA GLN A 18 35.98 -24.46 -17.43
C GLN A 18 35.47 -24.12 -16.02
N ALA A 19 36.30 -24.33 -15.00
CA ALA A 19 35.96 -23.99 -13.62
C ALA A 19 35.75 -22.47 -13.44
N LEU A 20 36.67 -21.66 -13.98
CA LEU A 20 36.56 -20.19 -13.93
C LEU A 20 35.31 -19.67 -14.63
N LEU A 21 34.97 -20.22 -15.81
CA LEU A 21 33.74 -19.87 -16.52
C LEU A 21 32.49 -20.21 -15.69
N ALA A 22 32.47 -21.37 -15.03
CA ALA A 22 31.35 -21.77 -14.19
C ALA A 22 31.17 -20.83 -12.97
N ASP A 23 32.27 -20.44 -12.33
CA ASP A 23 32.25 -19.51 -11.19
C ASP A 23 31.81 -18.09 -11.62
N GLU A 24 32.28 -17.60 -12.76
CA GLU A 24 31.90 -16.30 -13.30
C GLU A 24 30.40 -16.25 -13.64
N LEU A 25 29.87 -17.29 -14.28
CA LEU A 25 28.43 -17.40 -14.56
C LEU A 25 27.60 -17.46 -13.27
N ARG A 26 28.10 -18.14 -12.24
CA ARG A 26 27.43 -18.19 -10.93
C ARG A 26 27.42 -16.82 -10.26
N LEU A 27 28.53 -16.08 -10.32
CA LEU A 27 28.63 -14.74 -9.77
C LEU A 27 27.68 -13.78 -10.48
N ARG A 28 27.64 -13.79 -11.82
CA ARG A 28 26.73 -12.96 -12.62
C ARG A 28 25.27 -13.22 -12.31
N ARG A 29 24.87 -14.49 -12.15
CA ARG A 29 23.50 -14.82 -11.72
C ARG A 29 23.16 -14.22 -10.36
N ARG A 30 24.07 -14.31 -9.39
CA ARG A 30 23.88 -13.71 -8.06
C ARG A 30 23.79 -12.20 -8.10
N LEU A 31 24.63 -11.53 -8.90
CA LEU A 31 24.59 -10.08 -9.07
C LEU A 31 23.27 -9.62 -9.69
N LEU A 32 22.75 -10.38 -10.66
CA LEU A 32 21.45 -10.12 -11.26
C LEU A 32 20.31 -10.24 -10.23
N GLU A 33 20.28 -11.32 -9.44
CA GLU A 33 19.29 -11.50 -8.38
C GLU A 33 19.33 -10.33 -7.38
N MET A 34 20.52 -9.92 -6.95
CA MET A 34 20.69 -8.75 -6.08
C MET A 34 20.20 -7.44 -6.72
N LYS A 35 20.47 -7.22 -8.01
CA LYS A 35 19.99 -6.05 -8.77
C LYS A 35 18.47 -6.03 -8.79
N ILE A 36 17.83 -7.17 -9.08
CA ILE A 36 16.36 -7.31 -9.08
C ILE A 36 15.79 -7.02 -7.69
N ASP A 37 16.30 -7.65 -6.63
CA ASP A 37 15.79 -7.45 -5.27
C ASP A 37 15.93 -5.99 -4.81
N ASN A 38 17.04 -5.33 -5.15
CA ASN A 38 17.22 -3.90 -4.85
C ASN A 38 16.20 -3.01 -5.57
N GLN A 39 15.96 -3.27 -6.86
CA GLN A 39 14.98 -2.51 -7.63
C GLN A 39 13.54 -2.76 -7.15
N VAL A 40 13.20 -4.01 -6.81
CA VAL A 40 11.90 -4.36 -6.21
C VAL A 40 11.73 -3.63 -4.88
N LYS A 41 12.74 -3.64 -4.01
CA LYS A 41 12.69 -2.93 -2.71
C LYS A 41 12.52 -1.42 -2.89
N GLN A 42 13.23 -0.82 -3.86
CA GLN A 42 13.06 0.60 -4.17
C GLN A 42 11.63 0.91 -4.63
N LYS A 43 11.07 0.07 -5.51
CA LYS A 43 9.69 0.21 -5.99
C LYS A 43 8.67 0.04 -4.87
N GLN A 44 8.89 -0.92 -3.96
CA GLN A 44 8.08 -1.11 -2.77
C GLN A 44 8.06 0.15 -1.91
N ASN A 45 9.22 0.72 -1.58
CA ASN A 45 9.31 1.95 -0.79
C ASN A 45 8.58 3.13 -1.45
N GLN A 46 8.66 3.24 -2.78
CA GLN A 46 7.92 4.26 -3.54
C GLN A 46 6.41 4.06 -3.43
N ASN A 47 5.95 2.81 -3.55
CA ASN A 47 4.54 2.47 -3.43
C ASN A 47 4.04 2.74 -2.00
N ASP A 48 4.78 2.34 -0.97
CA ASP A 48 4.44 2.59 0.44
C ASP A 48 4.33 4.09 0.74
N TYR A 49 5.26 4.89 0.22
CA TYR A 49 5.21 6.35 0.34
C TYR A 49 3.94 6.94 -0.30
N ARG A 50 3.62 6.51 -1.53
CA ARG A 50 2.41 6.98 -2.24
C ARG A 50 1.13 6.58 -1.52
N ILE A 51 1.05 5.33 -1.04
CA ILE A 51 -0.08 4.85 -0.25
C ILE A 51 -0.26 5.74 0.99
N LYS A 52 0.83 6.01 1.72
CA LYS A 52 0.77 6.89 2.90
C LYS A 52 0.21 8.26 2.56
N GLN A 53 0.71 8.90 1.49
CA GLN A 53 0.19 10.21 1.05
C GLN A 53 -1.30 10.16 0.69
N SER A 54 -1.71 9.16 -0.08
CA SER A 54 -3.13 9.00 -0.46
C SER A 54 -4.04 8.75 0.74
N LEU A 55 -3.58 8.00 1.74
CA LEU A 55 -4.33 7.78 2.98
C LEU A 55 -4.43 9.05 3.81
N GLU A 56 -3.34 9.82 3.95
CA GLU A 56 -3.37 11.10 4.65
C GLU A 56 -4.33 12.09 3.97
N GLU A 57 -4.33 12.14 2.65
CA GLU A 57 -5.26 12.99 1.89
C GLU A 57 -6.71 12.54 2.07
N LYS A 58 -6.98 11.23 1.94
CA LYS A 58 -8.32 10.67 2.16
C LYS A 58 -8.84 10.99 3.56
N SER A 59 -8.01 10.80 4.58
CA SER A 59 -8.34 11.10 5.98
C SER A 59 -8.71 12.57 6.17
N ARG A 60 -7.92 13.51 5.58
CA ARG A 60 -8.23 14.95 5.62
C ARG A 60 -9.56 15.28 4.93
N GLN A 61 -9.80 14.71 3.75
CA GLN A 61 -11.06 14.93 3.03
C GLN A 61 -12.27 14.41 3.82
N GLN A 62 -12.16 13.23 4.45
CA GLN A 62 -13.21 12.66 5.26
C GLN A 62 -13.44 13.44 6.56
N ALA A 63 -12.37 13.95 7.20
CA ALA A 63 -12.49 14.81 8.37
C ALA A 63 -13.24 16.11 8.05
N ALA A 64 -12.93 16.75 6.92
CA ALA A 64 -13.66 17.92 6.43
C ALA A 64 -15.13 17.59 6.15
N ALA A 65 -15.39 16.49 5.43
CA ALA A 65 -16.76 16.06 5.12
C ALA A 65 -17.57 15.72 6.39
N LEU A 66 -16.94 15.16 7.43
CA LEU A 66 -17.60 14.90 8.71
C LEU A 66 -17.90 16.22 9.45
N ALA A 67 -16.98 17.17 9.47
CA ALA A 67 -17.19 18.48 10.09
C ALA A 67 -18.33 19.25 9.40
N ASP A 68 -18.36 19.26 8.07
CA ASP A 68 -19.43 19.89 7.29
C ASP A 68 -20.79 19.23 7.58
N PHE A 69 -20.82 17.90 7.64
CA PHE A 69 -22.02 17.14 7.98
C PHE A 69 -22.50 17.43 9.42
N GLN A 70 -21.58 17.46 10.38
CA GLN A 70 -21.87 17.81 11.77
C GLN A 70 -22.49 19.21 11.86
N GLN A 71 -21.84 20.21 11.25
CA GLN A 71 -22.35 21.58 11.25
C GLN A 71 -23.74 21.68 10.61
N GLN A 72 -23.98 20.98 9.50
CA GLN A 72 -25.28 20.96 8.85
C GLN A 72 -26.35 20.34 9.75
N LYS A 73 -26.04 19.21 10.40
CA LYS A 73 -26.97 18.50 11.29
C LYS A 73 -27.23 19.28 12.57
N GLU A 74 -26.21 19.84 13.21
CA GLU A 74 -26.37 20.71 14.37
C GLU A 74 -27.25 21.91 14.04
N LYS A 75 -27.07 22.54 12.87
CA LYS A 75 -27.95 23.63 12.43
C LYS A 75 -29.39 23.17 12.26
N GLU A 76 -29.63 22.02 11.63
CA GLU A 76 -30.96 21.44 11.45
C GLU A 76 -31.66 21.20 12.81
N TYR A 77 -30.93 20.65 13.78
CA TYR A 77 -31.47 20.30 15.10
C TYR A 77 -31.55 21.51 16.03
N SER A 78 -30.69 22.52 15.87
CA SER A 78 -30.66 23.71 16.73
C SER A 78 -32.00 24.46 16.75
N SER A 79 -32.65 24.61 15.59
CA SER A 79 -33.95 25.28 15.48
C SER A 79 -35.07 24.48 16.17
N LYS A 80 -35.08 23.16 15.97
CA LYS A 80 -36.05 22.25 16.63
C LYS A 80 -35.87 22.27 18.15
N LEU A 81 -34.62 22.16 18.61
CA LEU A 81 -34.28 22.17 20.04
C LEU A 81 -34.58 23.53 20.69
N ALA A 82 -34.26 24.65 20.03
CA ALA A 82 -34.56 25.98 20.57
C ALA A 82 -36.06 26.19 20.78
N THR A 83 -36.88 25.70 19.85
CA THR A 83 -38.35 25.75 19.97
C THR A 83 -38.84 24.97 21.18
N LEU A 84 -38.34 23.74 21.37
CA LEU A 84 -38.72 22.90 22.52
C LEU A 84 -38.23 23.48 23.85
N TYR A 85 -37.02 24.05 23.89
CA TYR A 85 -36.49 24.72 25.07
C TYR A 85 -37.32 25.95 25.44
N PHE A 86 -37.72 26.76 24.46
CA PHE A 86 -38.61 27.89 24.69
C PHE A 86 -39.97 27.46 25.25
N GLN A 87 -40.55 26.37 24.73
CA GLN A 87 -41.80 25.81 25.27
C GLN A 87 -41.66 25.30 26.70
N LEU A 88 -40.48 24.76 27.07
CA LEU A 88 -40.20 24.27 28.42
C LEU A 88 -40.17 25.40 29.47
N GLU A 89 -39.85 26.63 29.05
CA GLU A 89 -39.76 27.82 29.91
C GLU A 89 -41.11 28.47 30.21
N LEU A 90 -42.21 28.00 29.60
CA LEU A 90 -43.54 28.55 29.85
C LEU A 90 -43.95 28.34 31.33
N PRO A 91 -44.41 29.40 32.02
CA PRO A 91 -44.63 29.37 33.47
C PRO A 91 -45.82 28.51 33.91
N GLU A 92 -46.80 28.26 33.04
CA GLU A 92 -48.01 27.47 33.34
C GLU A 92 -48.00 26.07 32.71
N LEU A 93 -46.82 25.55 32.36
CA LEU A 93 -46.71 24.25 31.70
C LEU A 93 -47.06 23.10 32.67
N ALA A 94 -47.99 22.23 32.27
CA ALA A 94 -48.39 21.09 33.08
C ALA A 94 -47.23 20.07 33.21
N LEU A 95 -47.23 19.27 34.30
CA LEU A 95 -46.11 18.37 34.62
C LEU A 95 -45.91 17.28 33.56
N ASP A 96 -47.00 16.75 33.03
CA ASP A 96 -47.07 15.78 31.94
C ASP A 96 -46.54 16.37 30.63
N GLU A 97 -46.94 17.60 30.28
CA GLU A 97 -46.41 18.32 29.12
C GLU A 97 -44.91 18.59 29.23
N ARG A 98 -44.45 19.02 30.41
CA ARG A 98 -43.02 19.22 30.71
C ARG A 98 -42.22 17.93 30.53
N THR A 99 -42.75 16.81 31.04
CA THR A 99 -42.10 15.50 30.93
C THR A 99 -42.00 15.06 29.46
N ARG A 100 -43.06 15.30 28.68
CA ARG A 100 -43.08 15.01 27.24
C ARG A 100 -42.02 15.83 26.48
N LEU A 101 -41.94 17.14 26.72
CA LEU A 101 -40.93 18.00 26.08
C LEU A 101 -39.49 17.58 26.41
N LEU A 102 -39.20 17.24 27.68
CA LEU A 102 -37.88 16.73 28.07
C LEU A 102 -37.52 15.42 27.38
N THR A 103 -38.51 14.53 27.21
CA THR A 103 -38.33 13.27 26.49
C THR A 103 -38.02 13.54 25.02
N GLU A 104 -38.75 14.47 24.39
CA GLU A 104 -38.54 14.84 22.98
C GLU A 104 -37.18 15.50 22.75
N ILE A 105 -36.77 16.42 23.63
CA ILE A 105 -35.43 17.03 23.62
C ILE A 105 -34.34 15.95 23.73
N THR A 106 -34.52 14.98 24.62
CA THR A 106 -33.56 13.89 24.82
C THR A 106 -33.48 13.00 23.58
N ALA A 107 -34.63 12.64 23.00
CA ALA A 107 -34.70 11.84 21.79
C ALA A 107 -34.02 12.54 20.60
N LEU A 108 -34.27 13.83 20.39
CA LEU A 108 -33.64 14.61 19.32
C LEU A 108 -32.12 14.71 19.48
N LYS A 109 -31.62 14.88 20.72
CA LYS A 109 -30.17 14.89 20.97
C LYS A 109 -29.54 13.52 20.69
N GLN A 110 -30.23 12.45 21.06
CA GLN A 110 -29.77 11.09 20.76
C GLN A 110 -29.75 10.83 19.26
N GLU A 111 -30.79 11.21 18.53
CA GLU A 111 -30.87 11.06 17.07
C GLU A 111 -29.76 11.85 16.35
N LEU A 112 -29.49 13.09 16.77
CA LEU A 112 -28.38 13.88 16.25
C LEU A 112 -27.03 13.16 16.45
N ALA A 113 -26.76 12.70 17.68
CA ALA A 113 -25.53 12.00 18.00
C ALA A 113 -25.40 10.69 17.20
N GLU A 114 -26.49 9.94 17.07
CA GLU A 114 -26.52 8.69 16.31
C GLU A 114 -26.25 8.95 14.81
N SER A 115 -26.88 9.98 14.23
CA SER A 115 -26.65 10.35 12.83
C SER A 115 -25.18 10.70 12.55
N ILE A 116 -24.55 11.48 13.44
CA ILE A 116 -23.13 11.83 13.34
C ILE A 116 -22.25 10.58 13.47
N ASN A 117 -22.56 9.70 14.42
CA ASN A 117 -21.81 8.46 14.65
C ASN A 117 -21.93 7.50 13.47
N GLN A 118 -23.12 7.34 12.91
CA GLN A 118 -23.36 6.52 11.71
C GLN A 118 -22.53 7.05 10.52
N LYS A 119 -22.52 8.38 10.31
CA LYS A 119 -21.69 8.99 9.27
C LYS A 119 -20.20 8.76 9.52
N SER A 120 -19.72 8.94 10.75
CA SER A 120 -18.32 8.69 11.10
C SER A 120 -17.93 7.21 10.89
N ALA A 121 -18.78 6.27 11.27
CA ALA A 121 -18.56 4.84 11.05
C ALA A 121 -18.51 4.48 9.56
N ALA A 122 -19.41 5.05 8.75
CA ALA A 122 -19.40 4.85 7.31
C ALA A 122 -18.11 5.37 6.65
N LEU A 123 -17.63 6.54 7.06
CA LEU A 123 -16.37 7.11 6.56
C LEU A 123 -15.15 6.27 6.97
N LYS A 124 -15.12 5.75 8.20
CA LYS A 124 -14.05 4.82 8.64
C LYS A 124 -14.01 3.55 7.81
N LEU A 125 -15.17 2.94 7.55
CA LEU A 125 -15.26 1.76 6.70
C LEU A 125 -14.75 2.05 5.28
N GLU A 126 -15.12 3.20 4.72
CA GLU A 126 -14.63 3.64 3.41
C GLU A 126 -13.10 3.85 3.39
N GLU A 127 -12.54 4.40 4.47
CA GLU A 127 -11.07 4.57 4.62
C GLU A 127 -10.35 3.22 4.65
N GLU A 128 -10.87 2.25 5.40
CA GLU A 128 -10.33 0.89 5.49
C GLU A 128 -10.40 0.15 4.14
N GLN A 129 -11.53 0.26 3.43
CA GLN A 129 -11.71 -0.30 2.10
C GLN A 129 -10.73 0.32 1.10
N PHE A 130 -10.58 1.64 1.14
CA PHE A 130 -9.62 2.35 0.30
C PHE A 130 -8.18 1.92 0.60
N ALA A 131 -7.79 1.83 1.87
CA ALA A 131 -6.48 1.34 2.28
C ALA A 131 -6.20 -0.08 1.80
N THR A 132 -7.21 -0.95 1.89
CA THR A 132 -7.12 -2.34 1.42
C THR A 132 -6.91 -2.40 -0.09
N ALA A 133 -7.72 -1.66 -0.85
CA ALA A 133 -7.62 -1.59 -2.31
C ALA A 133 -6.25 -1.08 -2.75
N GLN A 134 -5.73 -0.04 -2.11
CA GLN A 134 -4.40 0.52 -2.41
C GLN A 134 -3.26 -0.49 -2.17
N ARG A 135 -3.31 -1.22 -1.05
CA ARG A 135 -2.31 -2.26 -0.74
C ARG A 135 -2.38 -3.43 -1.71
N GLN A 136 -3.58 -3.85 -2.10
CA GLN A 136 -3.78 -4.91 -3.09
C GLN A 136 -3.23 -4.49 -4.45
N ALA A 137 -3.55 -3.27 -4.91
CA ALA A 137 -3.05 -2.74 -6.17
C ALA A 137 -1.51 -2.65 -6.17
N ALA A 138 -0.91 -2.13 -5.10
CA ALA A 138 0.54 -2.04 -4.98
C ALA A 138 1.23 -3.42 -4.94
N THR A 139 0.62 -4.41 -4.29
CA THR A 139 1.13 -5.80 -4.26
C THR A 139 1.12 -6.40 -5.67
N ALA A 140 0.01 -6.24 -6.41
CA ALA A 140 -0.10 -6.71 -7.77
C ALA A 140 0.90 -6.03 -8.71
N GLU A 141 1.06 -4.70 -8.57
CA GLU A 141 2.06 -3.93 -9.33
C GLU A 141 3.48 -4.42 -9.04
N LEU A 142 3.82 -4.65 -7.77
CA LEU A 142 5.15 -5.10 -7.37
C LEU A 142 5.47 -6.51 -7.90
N ALA A 143 4.48 -7.42 -7.86
CA ALA A 143 4.63 -8.76 -8.41
C ALA A 143 4.83 -8.74 -9.94
N ALA A 144 4.04 -7.91 -10.66
CA ALA A 144 4.20 -7.72 -12.09
C ALA A 144 5.57 -7.10 -12.43
N TYR A 145 6.02 -6.13 -11.63
CA TYR A 145 7.32 -5.49 -11.79
C TYR A 145 8.47 -6.46 -11.57
N ARG A 146 8.42 -7.28 -10.51
CA ARG A 146 9.43 -8.33 -10.27
C ARG A 146 9.51 -9.30 -11.44
N LYS A 147 8.37 -9.81 -11.91
CA LYS A 147 8.32 -10.72 -13.06
C LYS A 147 8.93 -10.10 -14.32
N LYS A 148 8.66 -8.80 -14.56
CA LYS A 148 9.26 -8.06 -15.67
C LYS A 148 10.79 -8.04 -15.55
N LEU A 149 11.32 -7.69 -14.38
CA LEU A 149 12.76 -7.65 -14.13
C LEU A 149 13.43 -9.03 -14.25
N GLU A 150 12.76 -10.10 -13.81
CA GLU A 150 13.25 -11.48 -13.96
C GLU A 150 13.35 -11.88 -15.44
N ILE A 151 12.37 -11.52 -16.27
CA ILE A 151 12.40 -11.77 -17.72
C ILE A 151 13.53 -10.99 -18.39
N GLU A 152 13.63 -9.69 -18.08
CA GLU A 152 14.68 -8.82 -18.63
C GLU A 152 16.08 -9.30 -18.21
N GLY A 153 16.23 -9.64 -16.94
CA GLY A 153 17.48 -10.16 -16.38
C GLY A 153 17.88 -11.51 -16.96
N GLU A 154 16.94 -12.44 -17.14
CA GLU A 154 17.23 -13.73 -17.77
C GLU A 154 17.67 -13.56 -19.24
N ALA A 155 17.10 -12.58 -19.95
CA ALA A 155 17.54 -12.25 -21.30
C ALA A 155 18.96 -11.63 -21.31
N GLU A 156 19.26 -10.72 -20.38
CA GLU A 156 20.60 -10.14 -20.15
C GLU A 156 21.62 -11.27 -19.86
N PHE A 157 21.31 -12.13 -18.90
CA PHE A 157 22.17 -13.25 -18.50
C PHE A 157 22.46 -14.23 -19.65
N ARG A 158 21.47 -14.55 -20.50
CA ARG A 158 21.69 -15.44 -21.64
C ARG A 158 22.65 -14.86 -22.67
N ARG A 159 22.59 -13.55 -22.92
CA ARG A 159 23.53 -12.87 -23.81
C ARG A 159 24.93 -12.89 -23.22
N GLU A 160 25.07 -12.48 -21.96
CA GLU A 160 26.35 -12.51 -21.25
C GLU A 160 26.95 -13.92 -21.19
N GLN A 161 26.13 -14.95 -20.99
CA GLN A 161 26.58 -16.34 -21.00
C GLN A 161 27.15 -16.76 -22.37
N GLN A 162 26.51 -16.33 -23.47
CA GLN A 162 27.00 -16.63 -24.81
C GLN A 162 28.33 -15.91 -25.09
N GLU A 163 28.44 -14.64 -24.68
CA GLU A 163 29.65 -13.82 -24.80
C GLU A 163 30.81 -14.44 -24.00
N LEU A 164 30.60 -14.75 -22.72
CA LEU A 164 31.60 -15.40 -21.88
C LEU A 164 32.02 -16.77 -22.42
N ARG A 165 31.08 -17.58 -22.89
CA ARG A 165 31.43 -18.86 -23.52
C ARG A 165 32.26 -18.68 -24.77
N ALA A 166 32.03 -17.63 -25.56
CA ALA A 166 32.84 -17.32 -26.73
C ALA A 166 34.26 -16.89 -26.31
N GLU A 167 34.38 -16.01 -25.31
CA GLU A 167 35.68 -15.56 -24.76
C GLU A 167 36.51 -16.72 -24.22
N PHE A 168 35.89 -17.66 -23.50
CA PHE A 168 36.56 -18.84 -22.94
C PHE A 168 36.76 -19.98 -23.95
N SER A 169 36.22 -19.88 -25.17
CA SER A 169 36.39 -20.89 -26.24
C SER A 169 37.31 -20.43 -27.38
N VAL A 170 37.74 -19.16 -27.39
CA VAL A 170 38.78 -18.66 -28.27
C VAL A 170 40.15 -18.92 -27.63
N GLU A 171 40.73 -20.08 -27.97
CA GLU A 171 42.17 -20.34 -28.10
C GLU A 171 42.41 -21.58 -28.95
#